data_AF-A0A7J7QQ09-F1
#
_entry.id   AF-A0A7J7QQ09-F1
#
_cell.length_a   1.000
_cell.length_b   1.000
_cell.length_c   1.000
_cell.angle_alpha   90.00
_cell.angle_beta   90.00
_cell.angle_gamma   90.00
#
_symmetry.space_group_name_H-M   'P 1'
#
loop_
_entity.id
_entity.type
_entity.pdbx_description
1 polymer ?
#
loop_
_entity_poly.entity_id
_entity_poly.type
_entity_poly.pdbx_seq_one_letter_code
_entity_poly.pdbx_strand_id
1 'polypeptide(L)'
;MSLNSKDKGAVEFQKVLEGDVSVWEYWFSKFSKQYEGLPGLGSMEKIYNQADEDVILREMARKRAAGGTKAAAEPKLDHLGRAHAVGGRKTSTAQVYVWRGSGRVLVNRKPLDAYFPDLLMRSAALRPLAVTGLMGQVDVLVQVDGGGVSGQAQAAAHGIAKALRRLDPSLKAALRAAGLLKRDPRMVERKKPGKAKARKSFAWVKR
;
A
#
# COMPACT_ATOMS: atom_id res chain seq x y z
N MET A 1 4.05 53.99 5.69
CA MET A 1 4.74 54.11 4.37
C MET A 1 3.69 53.88 3.30
N SER A 2 3.23 54.93 2.60
CA SER A 2 2.20 54.78 1.57
C SER A 2 2.82 54.18 0.31
N LEU A 3 2.26 53.08 -0.17
CA LEU A 3 2.70 52.43 -1.40
C LEU A 3 2.15 53.22 -2.61
N ASN A 4 3.03 53.46 -3.57
CA ASN A 4 2.82 54.25 -4.78
C ASN A 4 1.73 53.63 -5.69
N SER A 5 0.99 54.46 -6.43
CA SER A 5 -0.18 54.05 -7.23
C SER A 5 0.09 53.11 -8.42
N LYS A 6 1.34 52.67 -8.61
CA LYS A 6 1.78 51.80 -9.71
C LYS A 6 1.61 50.30 -9.46
N ASP A 7 1.36 49.87 -8.21
CA ASP A 7 1.27 48.44 -7.85
C ASP A 7 -0.13 48.02 -7.38
N LYS A 8 -1.18 48.40 -8.12
CA LYS A 8 -2.58 48.12 -7.74
C LYS A 8 -2.87 46.63 -7.50
N GLY A 9 -2.24 45.73 -8.28
CA GLY A 9 -2.41 44.28 -8.12
C GLY A 9 -1.79 43.72 -6.84
N ALA A 10 -0.69 44.30 -6.36
CA ALA A 10 -0.05 43.87 -5.11
C ALA A 10 -0.92 44.27 -3.90
N VAL A 11 -1.50 45.47 -3.93
CA VAL A 11 -2.42 45.98 -2.88
C VAL A 11 -3.69 45.13 -2.79
N GLU A 12 -4.24 44.65 -3.91
CA GLU A 12 -5.42 43.79 -3.91
C GLU A 12 -5.12 42.35 -3.48
N PHE A 13 -3.94 41.81 -3.81
CA PHE A 13 -3.50 40.49 -3.32
C PHE A 13 -3.22 40.51 -1.81
N GLN A 14 -2.79 41.65 -1.27
CA GLN A 14 -2.55 41.81 0.16
C GLN A 14 -3.84 41.70 0.98
N LYS A 15 -4.98 42.16 0.44
CA LYS A 15 -6.32 41.95 1.03
C LYS A 15 -6.75 40.48 1.07
N VAL A 16 -6.23 39.65 0.17
CA VAL A 16 -6.45 38.20 0.18
C VAL A 16 -5.64 37.54 1.29
N LEU A 17 -4.41 38.01 1.51
CA LEU A 17 -3.55 37.52 2.59
C LEU A 17 -4.05 37.96 3.97
N GLU A 18 -4.67 39.13 4.06
CA GLU A 18 -5.32 39.66 5.27
C GLU A 18 -6.69 38.99 5.53
N GLY A 19 -7.23 38.24 4.57
CA GLY A 19 -8.45 37.44 4.72
C GLY A 19 -9.75 38.19 4.41
N ASP A 20 -9.67 39.46 4.01
CA ASP A 20 -10.82 40.32 3.70
C ASP A 20 -11.54 39.90 2.40
N VAL A 21 -10.80 39.26 1.47
CA VAL A 21 -11.33 38.78 0.20
C VAL A 21 -10.92 37.33 0.02
N SER A 22 -11.86 36.46 -0.35
CA SER A 22 -11.52 35.05 -0.57
C SER A 22 -10.53 34.92 -1.73
N VAL A 23 -9.58 33.98 -1.60
CA VAL A 23 -8.62 33.64 -2.67
C VAL A 23 -9.36 33.35 -3.98
N TRP A 24 -10.56 32.76 -3.86
CA TRP A 24 -11.44 32.43 -4.97
C TRP A 24 -12.04 33.68 -5.65
N GLU A 25 -12.54 34.67 -4.92
CA GLU A 25 -13.07 35.91 -5.51
C GLU A 25 -11.98 36.75 -6.18
N TYR A 26 -10.80 36.83 -5.58
CA TYR A 26 -9.67 37.53 -6.18
C TYR A 26 -9.23 36.87 -7.48
N TRP A 27 -9.10 35.53 -7.47
CA TRP A 27 -8.75 34.78 -8.66
C TRP A 27 -9.83 34.91 -9.75
N PHE A 28 -11.10 34.82 -9.36
CA PHE A 28 -12.22 34.96 -10.26
C PHE A 28 -12.30 36.37 -10.86
N SER A 29 -12.07 37.43 -10.10
CA SER A 29 -12.13 38.81 -10.64
C SER A 29 -10.98 39.11 -11.61
N LYS A 30 -9.76 38.65 -11.30
CA LYS A 30 -8.54 39.05 -12.01
C LYS A 30 -8.13 38.12 -13.14
N PHE A 31 -8.33 36.81 -13.00
CA PHE A 31 -7.79 35.82 -13.94
C PHE A 31 -8.87 35.13 -14.78
N SER A 32 -10.14 35.10 -14.35
CA SER A 32 -11.19 34.35 -15.08
C SER A 32 -11.48 34.89 -16.48
N LYS A 33 -11.48 36.22 -16.66
CA LYS A 33 -11.74 36.88 -17.95
C LYS A 33 -10.78 36.45 -19.06
N GLN A 34 -9.58 35.98 -18.70
CA GLN A 34 -8.60 35.47 -19.66
C GLN A 34 -8.95 34.07 -20.19
N TYR A 35 -9.82 33.33 -19.49
CA TYR A 35 -10.23 31.97 -19.86
C TYR A 35 -11.65 31.90 -20.46
N GLU A 36 -12.38 33.02 -20.50
CA GLU A 36 -13.67 33.11 -21.17
C GLU A 36 -13.51 32.94 -22.70
N GLY A 37 -14.12 31.89 -23.26
CA GLY A 37 -14.13 31.64 -24.71
C GLY A 37 -13.09 30.65 -25.26
N LEU A 38 -12.31 29.99 -24.40
CA LEU A 38 -11.44 28.89 -24.82
C LEU A 38 -12.26 27.66 -25.29
N PRO A 39 -11.96 27.08 -26.45
CA PRO A 39 -12.69 25.92 -26.95
C PRO A 39 -12.54 24.73 -25.98
N GLY A 40 -13.66 24.25 -25.44
CA GLY A 40 -13.73 23.17 -24.46
C GLY A 40 -14.04 23.61 -23.02
N LEU A 41 -14.01 24.92 -22.73
CA LEU A 41 -14.52 25.48 -21.48
C LEU A 41 -15.84 26.21 -21.78
N GLY A 42 -16.97 25.72 -21.24
CA GLY A 42 -18.28 26.37 -21.40
C GLY A 42 -18.38 27.70 -20.66
N SER A 43 -19.45 28.48 -20.88
CA SER A 43 -19.73 29.71 -20.14
C SER A 43 -19.84 29.41 -18.65
N MET A 44 -19.10 30.16 -17.81
CA MET A 44 -18.96 29.87 -16.38
C MET A 44 -20.31 29.90 -15.63
N GLU A 45 -21.30 30.65 -16.13
CA GLU A 45 -22.68 30.66 -15.61
C GLU A 45 -23.39 29.30 -15.71
N LYS A 46 -23.02 28.44 -16.67
CA LYS A 46 -23.57 27.08 -16.79
C LYS A 46 -23.03 26.11 -15.73
N ILE A 47 -21.93 26.45 -15.06
CA ILE A 47 -21.31 25.62 -14.02
C ILE A 47 -22.03 25.80 -12.67
N TYR A 48 -22.80 26.88 -12.50
CA TYR A 48 -23.54 27.20 -11.27
C TYR A 48 -25.06 27.16 -11.47
N ASN A 49 -25.59 26.14 -12.16
CA ASN A 49 -27.01 25.84 -12.02
C ASN A 49 -27.23 25.03 -10.73
N GLN A 50 -28.18 25.47 -9.90
CA GLN A 50 -28.61 24.80 -8.65
C GLN A 50 -28.79 23.27 -8.78
N ALA A 51 -29.14 22.79 -9.99
CA ALA A 51 -29.28 21.38 -10.31
C ALA A 51 -27.97 20.57 -10.22
N ASP A 52 -26.82 21.19 -10.44
CA ASP A 52 -25.51 20.53 -10.35
C ASP A 52 -25.03 20.43 -8.89
N GLU A 53 -25.43 21.35 -8.00
CA GLU A 53 -25.20 21.19 -6.56
C GLU A 53 -25.90 19.95 -6.03
N ASP A 54 -27.14 19.69 -6.42
CA ASP A 54 -27.87 18.49 -6.02
C ASP A 54 -27.25 17.20 -6.58
N VAL A 55 -26.71 17.24 -7.80
CA VAL A 55 -26.00 16.11 -8.42
C VAL A 55 -24.66 15.87 -7.71
N ILE A 56 -23.90 16.93 -7.42
CA ILE A 56 -22.65 16.87 -6.68
C ILE A 56 -22.90 16.39 -5.24
N LEU A 57 -23.92 16.91 -4.56
CA LEU A 57 -24.32 16.49 -3.22
C LEU A 57 -24.80 15.04 -3.22
N ARG A 58 -25.54 14.60 -4.24
CA ARG A 58 -25.91 13.18 -4.43
C ARG A 58 -24.70 12.31 -4.72
N GLU A 59 -23.73 12.78 -5.49
CA GLU A 59 -22.53 12.02 -5.84
C GLU A 59 -21.54 11.97 -4.67
N MET A 60 -21.41 13.04 -3.89
CA MET A 60 -20.68 13.10 -2.63
C MET A 60 -21.38 12.26 -1.55
N ALA A 61 -22.70 12.29 -1.46
CA ALA A 61 -23.47 11.41 -0.58
C ALA A 61 -23.34 9.94 -1.02
N ARG A 62 -23.37 9.65 -2.33
CA ARG A 62 -23.06 8.32 -2.88
C ARG A 62 -21.62 7.90 -2.59
N LYS A 63 -20.63 8.79 -2.68
CA LYS A 63 -19.23 8.50 -2.31
C LYS A 63 -19.04 8.34 -0.80
N ARG A 64 -19.77 9.07 0.04
CA ARG A 64 -19.81 8.89 1.50
C ARG A 64 -20.51 7.58 1.88
N ALA A 65 -21.58 7.21 1.17
CA ALA A 65 -22.29 5.94 1.34
C ALA A 65 -21.51 4.74 0.75
N ALA A 66 -20.80 4.93 -0.37
CA ALA A 66 -19.92 3.93 -0.98
C ALA A 66 -18.58 3.81 -0.22
N GLY A 67 -18.17 4.89 0.45
CA GLY A 67 -17.19 4.92 1.52
C GLY A 67 -17.76 4.36 2.82
N GLY A 68 -18.59 3.32 2.74
CA GLY A 68 -18.95 2.53 3.91
C GLY A 68 -17.66 2.07 4.57
N THR A 69 -17.54 2.33 5.87
CA THR A 69 -16.62 1.61 6.73
C THR A 69 -16.87 0.13 6.47
N LYS A 70 -16.04 -0.50 5.64
CA LYS A 70 -16.18 -1.95 5.39
C LYS A 70 -16.18 -2.58 6.77
N ALA A 71 -17.30 -3.18 7.15
CA ALA A 71 -17.46 -3.86 8.43
C ALA A 71 -16.19 -4.66 8.70
N ALA A 72 -15.64 -4.49 9.91
CA ALA A 72 -14.44 -5.20 10.32
C ALA A 72 -14.67 -6.67 10.03
N ALA A 73 -13.92 -7.21 9.05
CA ALA A 73 -14.12 -8.60 8.66
C ALA A 73 -13.95 -9.47 9.90
N GLU A 74 -14.73 -10.53 10.03
CA GLU A 74 -14.60 -11.43 11.15
C GLU A 74 -13.27 -12.20 11.08
N PRO A 75 -12.66 -12.52 12.24
CA PRO A 75 -11.45 -13.34 12.27
C PRO A 75 -11.77 -14.74 11.75
N LYS A 76 -10.93 -15.25 10.83
CA LYS A 76 -11.10 -16.58 10.25
C LYS A 76 -10.14 -17.56 10.93
N LEU A 77 -10.64 -18.22 11.97
CA LEU A 77 -9.88 -19.15 12.81
C LEU A 77 -10.35 -20.60 12.59
N ASP A 78 -9.44 -21.54 12.83
CA ASP A 78 -9.74 -22.97 12.88
C ASP A 78 -10.45 -23.33 14.20
N HIS A 79 -10.96 -24.57 14.32
CA HIS A 79 -11.60 -25.06 15.55
C HIS A 79 -10.70 -25.01 16.81
N LEU A 80 -9.38 -24.94 16.63
CA LEU A 80 -8.39 -24.77 17.71
C LEU A 80 -8.03 -23.29 17.98
N GLY A 81 -8.75 -22.34 17.40
CA GLY A 81 -8.46 -20.90 17.56
C GLY A 81 -7.17 -20.44 16.88
N ARG A 82 -6.64 -21.22 15.94
CA ARG A 82 -5.41 -20.90 15.19
C ARG A 82 -5.77 -20.28 13.85
N ALA A 83 -5.01 -19.29 13.42
CA ALA A 83 -5.08 -18.73 12.08
C ALA A 83 -4.11 -19.47 11.16
N HIS A 84 -4.64 -20.22 10.20
CA HIS A 84 -3.85 -20.86 9.15
C HIS A 84 -3.69 -19.93 7.95
N ALA A 85 -2.53 -19.90 7.28
CA ALA A 85 -2.35 -19.28 5.97
C ALA A 85 -1.17 -19.86 5.18
N VAL A 86 -1.21 -19.69 3.86
CA VAL A 86 -0.12 -20.10 2.95
C VAL A 86 0.58 -18.88 2.35
N GLY A 87 1.89 -18.86 2.51
CA GLY A 87 2.83 -17.93 1.91
C GLY A 87 3.65 -18.60 0.80
N GLY A 88 4.23 -17.80 -0.10
CA GLY A 88 5.06 -18.35 -1.17
C GLY A 88 5.86 -17.29 -1.90
N ARG A 89 7.09 -17.64 -2.26
CA ARG A 89 8.01 -16.80 -3.04
C ARG A 89 8.90 -17.67 -3.90
N LYS A 90 9.06 -17.32 -5.19
CA LYS A 90 9.75 -18.16 -6.18
C LYS A 90 9.16 -19.58 -6.13
N THR A 91 9.99 -20.58 -5.83
CA THR A 91 9.62 -21.98 -5.66
C THR A 91 9.40 -22.40 -4.21
N SER A 92 9.59 -21.50 -3.25
CA SER A 92 9.35 -21.79 -1.83
C SER A 92 7.89 -21.58 -1.45
N THR A 93 7.33 -22.53 -0.72
CA THR A 93 5.99 -22.52 -0.14
C THR A 93 6.08 -22.60 1.38
N ALA A 94 5.27 -21.82 2.08
CA ALA A 94 5.24 -21.78 3.54
C ALA A 94 3.81 -21.95 4.05
N GLN A 95 3.54 -23.02 4.78
CA GLN A 95 2.31 -23.18 5.55
C GLN A 95 2.55 -22.63 6.95
N VAL A 96 1.67 -21.74 7.40
CA VAL A 96 1.85 -20.99 8.64
C VAL A 96 0.61 -21.12 9.51
N TYR A 97 0.82 -21.42 10.78
CA TYR A 97 -0.20 -21.40 11.83
C TYR A 97 0.22 -20.38 12.88
N VAL A 98 -0.72 -19.50 13.24
CA VAL A 98 -0.49 -18.45 14.26
C VAL A 98 -1.61 -18.51 15.29
N TRP A 99 -1.26 -18.37 16.57
CA TRP A 99 -2.22 -18.21 17.67
C TRP A 99 -1.65 -17.29 18.74
N ARG A 100 -2.51 -16.78 19.62
CA ARG A 100 -2.07 -15.94 20.76
C ARG A 100 -1.31 -16.81 21.76
N GLY A 101 -0.13 -16.38 22.19
CA GLY A 101 0.76 -17.21 22.99
C GLY A 101 2.01 -16.47 23.48
N SER A 102 3.09 -17.22 23.68
CA SER A 102 4.32 -16.78 24.36
C SER A 102 5.38 -16.10 23.47
N GLY A 103 5.16 -16.01 22.16
CA GLY A 103 6.13 -15.46 21.21
C GLY A 103 7.09 -16.49 20.59
N ARG A 104 6.83 -17.78 20.74
CA ARG A 104 7.67 -18.86 20.21
C ARG A 104 7.49 -18.98 18.70
N VAL A 105 8.59 -18.90 17.96
CA VAL A 105 8.61 -19.07 16.50
C VAL A 105 9.38 -20.34 16.14
N LEU A 106 8.69 -21.31 15.57
CA LEU A 106 9.24 -22.59 15.12
C LEU A 106 9.14 -22.71 13.60
N VAL A 107 10.23 -23.12 12.96
CA VAL A 107 10.31 -23.37 11.52
C VAL A 107 10.76 -24.81 11.29
N ASN A 108 9.92 -25.62 10.64
CA ASN A 108 10.17 -27.05 10.39
C ASN A 108 10.61 -27.82 11.65
N ARG A 109 9.90 -27.60 12.77
CA ARG A 109 10.16 -28.20 14.09
C ARG A 109 11.49 -27.78 14.74
N LYS A 110 12.19 -26.78 14.19
CA LYS A 110 13.41 -26.19 14.75
C LYS A 110 13.13 -24.76 15.21
N PRO A 111 13.88 -24.24 16.19
CA PRO A 111 13.78 -22.83 16.55
C PRO A 111 14.32 -21.95 15.41
N LEU A 112 13.84 -20.69 15.36
CA LEU A 112 14.08 -19.77 14.25
C LEU A 112 15.58 -19.52 13.98
N ASP A 113 16.37 -19.41 15.03
CA ASP A 113 17.82 -19.23 15.03
C ASP A 113 18.58 -20.43 14.45
N ALA A 114 18.15 -21.65 14.79
CA ALA A 114 18.74 -22.87 14.26
C ALA A 114 18.39 -23.10 12.77
N TYR A 115 17.20 -22.67 12.32
CA TYR A 115 16.79 -22.82 10.92
C TYR A 115 17.37 -21.73 10.02
N PHE A 116 17.35 -20.47 10.47
CA PHE A 116 17.89 -19.33 9.75
C PHE A 116 19.14 -18.80 10.47
N PRO A 117 20.36 -19.27 10.12
CA PRO A 117 21.57 -18.82 10.79
C PRO A 117 21.81 -17.31 10.56
N ASP A 118 21.53 -16.82 9.35
CA ASP A 118 21.71 -15.41 8.99
C ASP A 118 20.69 -14.50 9.68
N LEU A 119 21.19 -13.44 10.31
CA LEU A 119 20.36 -12.41 10.94
C LEU A 119 19.39 -11.74 9.96
N LEU A 120 19.84 -11.53 8.71
CA LEU A 120 19.01 -10.92 7.66
C LEU A 120 17.80 -11.81 7.31
N MET A 121 17.97 -13.13 7.33
CA MET A 121 16.88 -14.05 7.04
C MET A 121 15.90 -14.13 8.21
N ARG A 122 16.40 -14.10 9.44
CA ARG A 122 15.58 -14.00 10.66
C ARG A 122 14.75 -12.73 10.69
N SER A 123 15.37 -11.57 10.45
CA SER A 123 14.68 -10.28 10.45
C SER A 123 13.64 -10.21 9.35
N ALA A 124 13.92 -10.77 8.17
CA ALA A 124 12.95 -10.85 7.08
C ALA A 124 11.72 -11.70 7.45
N ALA A 125 11.91 -12.85 8.09
CA ALA A 125 10.82 -13.72 8.53
C ALA A 125 9.96 -13.06 9.63
N LEU A 126 10.59 -12.35 10.59
CA LEU A 126 9.93 -11.69 11.71
C LEU A 126 9.30 -10.33 11.38
N ARG A 127 9.64 -9.73 10.24
CA ARG A 127 9.15 -8.41 9.82
C ARG A 127 7.63 -8.20 9.99
N PRO A 128 6.73 -9.16 9.68
CA PRO A 128 5.29 -8.98 9.90
C PRO A 128 4.90 -8.81 11.37
N LEU A 129 5.60 -9.50 12.29
CA LEU A 129 5.38 -9.38 13.73
C LEU A 129 5.89 -8.04 14.25
N ALA A 130 7.04 -7.59 13.74
CA ALA A 130 7.60 -6.28 14.09
C ALA A 130 6.68 -5.14 13.65
N VAL A 131 6.14 -5.18 12.42
CA VAL A 131 5.22 -4.15 11.89
C VAL A 131 3.91 -4.08 12.67
N THR A 132 3.43 -5.21 13.18
CA THR A 132 2.15 -5.28 13.91
C THR A 132 2.31 -5.09 15.41
N GLY A 133 3.54 -4.99 15.93
CA GLY A 133 3.80 -4.90 17.38
C GLY A 133 3.42 -6.15 18.16
N LEU A 134 3.18 -7.28 17.49
CA LEU A 134 2.75 -8.55 18.10
C LEU A 134 3.93 -9.48 18.43
N MET A 135 5.16 -8.97 18.37
CA MET A 135 6.33 -9.76 18.74
C MET A 135 6.26 -10.10 20.23
N GLY A 136 6.40 -11.37 20.58
CA GLY A 136 6.23 -11.85 21.96
C GLY A 136 4.79 -12.16 22.40
N GLN A 137 3.79 -11.84 21.58
CA GLN A 137 2.36 -12.05 21.93
C GLN A 137 1.70 -13.21 21.17
N VAL A 138 2.34 -13.66 20.09
CA VAL A 138 1.81 -14.73 19.23
C VAL A 138 2.86 -15.81 19.04
N ASP A 139 2.43 -17.06 19.13
CA ASP A 139 3.23 -18.20 18.74
C ASP A 139 3.01 -18.48 17.25
N VAL A 140 4.08 -18.86 16.56
CA VAL A 140 4.09 -19.09 15.12
C VAL A 140 4.74 -20.42 14.82
N LEU A 141 3.99 -21.29 14.14
CA LEU A 141 4.51 -22.52 13.55
C LEU A 141 4.56 -22.35 12.03
N VAL A 142 5.74 -22.50 11.45
CA VAL A 142 5.97 -22.43 10.02
C VAL A 142 6.47 -23.79 9.53
N GLN A 143 5.81 -24.34 8.52
CA GLN A 143 6.30 -25.45 7.71
C GLN A 143 6.69 -24.90 6.33
N VAL A 144 7.95 -25.05 5.95
CA VAL A 144 8.47 -24.55 4.67
C VAL A 144 9.03 -25.68 3.82
N ASP A 145 8.72 -25.61 2.53
CA ASP A 145 9.19 -26.56 1.52
C ASP A 145 9.64 -25.82 0.26
N GLY A 146 10.64 -26.39 -0.42
CA GLY A 146 11.13 -25.92 -1.71
C GLY A 146 11.97 -24.63 -1.70
N GLY A 147 12.60 -24.36 -2.84
CA GLY A 147 13.48 -23.21 -3.07
C GLY A 147 14.72 -23.19 -2.17
N GLY A 148 15.18 -21.99 -1.80
CA GLY A 148 16.35 -21.81 -0.93
C GLY A 148 16.05 -20.93 0.27
N VAL A 149 17.00 -20.81 1.20
CA VAL A 149 16.82 -20.17 2.52
C VAL A 149 16.19 -18.76 2.43
N SER A 150 16.68 -17.90 1.52
CA SER A 150 16.12 -16.55 1.33
C SER A 150 14.71 -16.54 0.71
N GLY A 151 14.40 -17.52 -0.15
CA GLY A 151 13.06 -17.71 -0.68
C GLY A 151 12.10 -18.14 0.43
N GLN A 152 12.53 -19.08 1.27
CA GLN A 152 11.78 -19.62 2.39
C GLN A 152 11.50 -18.58 3.47
N ALA A 153 12.50 -17.78 3.89
CA ALA A 153 12.30 -16.72 4.88
C ALA A 153 11.23 -15.70 4.45
N GLN A 154 11.25 -15.29 3.19
CA GLN A 154 10.25 -14.35 2.67
C GLN A 154 8.90 -15.00 2.38
N ALA A 155 8.88 -16.29 2.02
CA ALA A 155 7.63 -17.06 1.93
C ALA A 155 6.97 -17.16 3.32
N ALA A 156 7.75 -17.44 4.37
CA ALA A 156 7.30 -17.45 5.76
C ALA A 156 6.76 -16.08 6.17
N ALA A 157 7.47 -14.98 5.87
CA ALA A 157 6.99 -13.62 6.14
C ALA A 157 5.63 -13.33 5.48
N HIS A 158 5.46 -13.74 4.22
CA HIS A 158 4.19 -13.58 3.51
C HIS A 158 3.06 -14.43 4.12
N GLY A 159 3.37 -15.65 4.56
CA GLY A 159 2.42 -16.53 5.25
C GLY A 159 2.00 -15.98 6.62
N ILE A 160 2.96 -15.53 7.43
CA ILE A 160 2.73 -14.91 8.74
C ILE A 160 1.84 -13.67 8.57
N ALA A 161 2.14 -12.78 7.62
CA ALA A 161 1.31 -11.60 7.38
C ALA A 161 -0.15 -11.94 7.03
N LYS A 162 -0.36 -12.99 6.22
CA LYS A 162 -1.72 -13.46 5.89
C LYS A 162 -2.42 -14.09 7.09
N ALA A 163 -1.71 -14.85 7.91
CA ALA A 163 -2.25 -15.45 9.13
C ALA A 163 -2.63 -14.38 10.15
N LEU A 164 -1.77 -13.37 10.38
CA LEU A 164 -2.06 -12.24 11.26
C LEU A 164 -3.31 -11.47 10.83
N ARG A 165 -3.49 -11.24 9.52
CA ARG A 165 -4.73 -10.64 9.00
C ARG A 165 -5.98 -11.49 9.31
N ARG A 166 -5.85 -12.82 9.33
CA ARG A 166 -6.97 -13.73 9.65
C ARG A 166 -7.24 -13.78 11.15
N LEU A 167 -6.19 -13.65 11.96
CA LEU A 167 -6.26 -13.58 13.42
C LEU A 167 -6.92 -12.28 13.89
N ASP A 168 -6.46 -11.14 13.35
CA ASP A 168 -6.99 -9.82 13.64
C ASP A 168 -7.12 -9.00 12.34
N PRO A 169 -8.34 -8.87 11.81
CA PRO A 169 -8.60 -8.16 10.57
C PRO A 169 -8.31 -6.64 10.61
N SER A 170 -8.17 -6.04 11.80
CA SER A 170 -7.78 -4.63 11.96
C SER A 170 -6.36 -4.35 11.45
N LEU A 171 -5.46 -5.34 11.58
CA LEU A 171 -4.04 -5.25 11.18
C LEU A 171 -3.84 -5.15 9.67
N LYS A 172 -4.89 -5.37 8.87
CA LYS A 172 -4.82 -5.37 7.41
C LYS A 172 -4.26 -4.05 6.87
N ALA A 173 -4.63 -2.91 7.44
CA ALA A 173 -4.18 -1.60 6.97
C ALA A 173 -2.66 -1.45 7.12
N ALA A 174 -2.13 -1.72 8.32
CA ALA A 174 -0.70 -1.68 8.61
C ALA A 174 0.10 -2.68 7.74
N LEU A 175 -0.37 -3.92 7.62
CA LEU A 175 0.28 -4.96 6.81
C LEU A 175 0.27 -4.64 5.31
N ARG A 176 -0.78 -3.96 4.82
CA ARG A 176 -0.86 -3.50 3.44
C ARG A 176 0.09 -2.33 3.17
N ALA A 177 0.15 -1.37 4.08
CA ALA A 177 1.08 -0.24 4.00
C ALA A 177 2.55 -0.72 3.98
N ALA A 178 2.88 -1.72 4.79
CA ALA A 178 4.21 -2.34 4.81
C ALA A 178 4.50 -3.26 3.59
N GLY A 179 3.55 -3.46 2.68
CA GLY A 179 3.73 -4.26 1.47
C GLY A 179 3.79 -5.78 1.67
N LEU A 180 3.42 -6.29 2.85
CA LEU A 180 3.60 -7.71 3.23
C LEU A 180 2.49 -8.63 2.71
N LEU A 181 1.30 -8.07 2.44
CA LEU A 181 0.15 -8.82 1.92
C LEU A 181 0.25 -9.12 0.42
N LYS A 182 1.10 -8.42 -0.33
CA LYS A 182 1.29 -8.65 -1.76
C LYS A 182 2.32 -9.77 -1.94
N ARG A 183 1.98 -10.79 -2.73
CA ARG A 183 2.95 -11.82 -3.13
C ARG A 183 3.99 -11.20 -4.06
N ASP A 184 5.28 -11.46 -3.82
CA ASP A 184 6.35 -11.09 -4.76
C ASP A 184 6.25 -11.98 -6.02
N PRO A 185 5.92 -11.41 -7.20
CA PRO A 185 5.71 -12.18 -8.42
C PRO A 185 7.01 -12.56 -9.14
N ARG A 186 8.18 -12.08 -8.68
CA ARG A 186 9.47 -12.31 -9.36
C ARG A 186 9.79 -13.80 -9.42
N MET A 187 10.02 -14.29 -10.64
CA MET A 187 10.36 -15.68 -10.93
C MET A 187 11.62 -15.76 -11.80
N VAL A 188 12.34 -16.87 -11.73
CA VAL A 188 13.48 -17.12 -12.62
C VAL A 188 12.95 -17.30 -14.04
N GLU A 189 13.43 -16.48 -14.96
CA GLU A 189 13.11 -16.62 -16.38
C GLU A 189 13.77 -17.88 -16.96
N ARG A 190 13.06 -18.58 -17.85
CA ARG A 190 13.62 -19.71 -18.59
C ARG A 190 14.78 -19.29 -19.50
N LYS A 191 15.65 -20.25 -19.83
CA LYS A 191 16.66 -20.07 -20.89
C LYS A 191 15.94 -19.89 -22.25
N LYS A 192 16.43 -18.94 -23.06
CA LYS A 192 15.95 -18.71 -24.42
C LYS A 192 16.93 -19.33 -25.42
N PRO A 193 16.45 -19.93 -26.52
CA PRO A 193 17.34 -20.46 -27.56
C PRO A 193 18.18 -19.32 -28.18
N GLY A 194 19.38 -19.64 -28.64
CA GLY A 194 20.33 -18.64 -29.16
C GLY A 194 20.96 -17.72 -28.10
N LYS A 195 20.68 -17.93 -26.80
CA LYS A 195 21.27 -17.17 -25.69
C LYS A 195 21.96 -18.10 -24.69
N ALA A 196 23.02 -17.59 -24.05
CA ALA A 196 23.76 -18.32 -23.02
C ALA A 196 22.92 -18.49 -21.73
N LYS A 197 22.14 -17.48 -21.36
CA LYS A 197 21.17 -17.51 -20.23
C LYS A 197 19.83 -16.88 -20.68
N ALA A 198 18.94 -16.56 -19.73
CA ALA A 198 17.65 -15.93 -20.05
C ALA A 198 17.79 -14.64 -20.88
N ARG A 199 18.79 -13.79 -20.56
CA ARG A 199 19.06 -12.52 -21.26
C ARG A 199 20.45 -12.40 -21.87
N LYS A 200 21.48 -12.97 -21.23
CA LYS A 200 22.88 -12.95 -21.69
C LYS A 200 23.01 -13.63 -23.06
N SER A 201 23.34 -12.85 -24.09
CA SER A 201 23.73 -13.35 -25.41
C SER A 201 25.20 -13.77 -25.43
N PHE A 202 25.59 -14.52 -26.45
CA PHE A 202 27.00 -14.71 -26.78
C PHE A 202 27.60 -13.39 -27.29
N ALA A 203 28.93 -13.29 -27.31
CA ALA A 203 29.61 -12.12 -27.86
C ALA A 203 29.27 -11.99 -29.35
N TRP A 204 28.85 -10.79 -29.77
CA TRP A 204 28.61 -10.48 -31.18
C TRP A 204 29.90 -9.92 -31.79
N VAL A 205 30.32 -10.51 -32.92
CA VAL A 205 31.53 -10.07 -33.62
C VAL A 205 31.11 -9.30 -34.87
N LYS A 206 31.35 -7.99 -34.87
CA LYS A 206 31.16 -7.15 -36.05
C LYS A 206 32.21 -7.51 -37.10
N ARG A 207 31.79 -7.67 -38.36
CA ARG A 207 32.66 -7.84 -39.53
C ARG A 207 32.61 -6.59 -40.37
#